data_AF-A0A936IK44-F1
#
_entry.id   AF-A0A936IK44-F1
#
_cell.length_a   1.000
_cell.length_b   1.000
_cell.length_c   1.000
_cell.angle_alpha   90.00
_cell.angle_beta   90.00
_cell.angle_gamma   90.00
#
_symmetry.space_group_name_H-M   'P 1'
#
loop_
_entity.id
_entity.type
_entity.pdbx_description
1 polymer ?
#
loop_
_entity_poly.entity_id
_entity_poly.type
_entity_poly.pdbx_seq_one_letter_code
_entity_poly.pdbx_strand_id
1 'polypeptide(L)'
;MAYVRRRGNQLAIVHGARDPNSRKVEQQVLFTIYSKKEALEILGRGQPAGPAEFQRALEAQNPGVRFDWDKVDAAIAQNLDALPETYDYVGTRLRDGFRPDLRRFIRRLMLTDPQWLSSSWQLIDEHRKELVFLRDLIDWRLGIEKPSPAAAEWMADNPFHWRYAMSSREVPSDAEDFARDYEKGDLDMAEAVFGMLTETFDGYAEGYNFLGLIAFDREDYPLAIARFQKCIDLGRKLLPKRVAKDRWWSDDATRPYMRGLRNLALTYNHAGQHEKALEVCDLLERECHDEVCAAGHRSAACLSLGDWQGALRAALHIHRIAPHESLTAALAAYELGRLDDARAWFVHAMMNVPRSAARRVGRRLPEPRGSDEVSDHNGGVVLHGSIPGFFARRSRSSSRFFASLWSEFAGLRDELRAARVRCAEDRTGQDRSAFDRIEELCTLAFAERYRTAPAASRDAVSAARRR
;
A
#
# COMPACT_ATOMS: atom_id res chain seq x y z
N MET A 1 -4.07 -20.03 26.51
CA MET A 1 -4.64 -19.00 27.39
C MET A 1 -3.50 -18.38 28.17
N ALA A 2 -3.51 -17.07 28.38
CA ALA A 2 -2.55 -16.39 29.23
C ALA A 2 -2.86 -16.65 30.72
N TYR A 3 -1.83 -16.68 31.57
CA TYR A 3 -1.97 -16.80 33.02
C TYR A 3 -0.80 -16.13 33.74
N VAL A 4 -0.97 -15.86 35.03
CA VAL A 4 0.06 -15.19 35.85
C VAL A 4 0.94 -16.23 36.54
N ARG A 5 2.25 -15.99 36.53
CA ARG A 5 3.23 -16.82 37.23
C ARG A 5 4.15 -15.94 38.07
N ARG A 6 4.32 -16.29 39.34
CA ARG A 6 5.31 -15.67 40.22
C ARG A 6 6.74 -16.07 39.79
N ARG A 7 7.62 -15.09 39.66
CA ARG A 7 9.05 -15.25 39.38
C ARG A 7 9.85 -14.42 40.39
N GLY A 8 10.16 -15.01 41.54
CA GLY A 8 10.84 -14.29 42.62
C GLY A 8 9.98 -13.13 43.15
N ASN A 9 10.49 -11.91 42.98
CA ASN A 9 9.84 -10.65 43.35
C ASN A 9 9.10 -9.96 42.18
N GLN A 10 8.79 -10.71 41.12
CA GLN A 10 8.09 -10.24 39.93
C GLN A 10 6.91 -11.15 39.61
N LEU A 11 5.92 -10.61 38.91
CA LEU A 11 4.84 -11.40 38.31
C LEU A 11 5.00 -11.37 36.79
N ALA A 12 4.93 -12.53 36.15
CA ALA A 12 4.97 -12.64 34.70
C ALA A 12 3.61 -13.11 34.19
N ILE A 13 3.03 -12.38 33.24
CA ILE A 13 1.94 -12.87 32.42
C ILE A 13 2.57 -13.73 31.33
N VAL A 14 2.21 -15.01 31.28
CA VAL A 14 2.83 -16.01 30.42
C VAL A 14 1.81 -16.75 29.56
N HIS A 15 2.27 -17.27 28.44
CA HIS A 15 1.52 -18.13 27.53
C HIS A 15 2.34 -19.39 27.22
N GLY A 16 1.68 -20.56 27.25
CA GLY A 16 2.27 -21.79 26.71
C GLY A 16 2.15 -21.82 25.20
N ALA A 17 3.27 -21.61 24.49
CA ALA A 17 3.37 -21.75 23.04
C ALA A 17 3.96 -23.12 22.70
N ARG A 18 3.45 -23.77 21.65
CA ARG A 18 4.00 -25.06 21.20
C ARG A 18 5.00 -24.81 20.10
N ASP A 19 6.23 -25.27 20.28
CA ASP A 19 7.25 -25.18 19.24
C ASP A 19 6.80 -26.03 18.02
N PRO A 20 6.77 -25.44 16.81
CA PRO A 20 6.27 -26.13 15.61
C PRO A 20 7.08 -27.36 15.22
N ASN A 21 8.39 -27.38 15.52
CA ASN A 21 9.33 -28.40 15.06
C ASN A 21 9.50 -29.52 16.10
N SER A 22 9.63 -29.16 17.38
CA SER A 22 9.89 -30.08 18.49
C SER A 22 8.61 -30.55 19.19
N ARG A 23 7.46 -29.93 18.93
CA ARG A 23 6.16 -30.17 19.58
C ARG A 23 6.16 -30.00 21.11
N LYS A 24 7.24 -29.49 21.70
CA LYS A 24 7.33 -29.17 23.13
C LYS A 24 6.57 -27.87 23.42
N VAL A 25 6.02 -27.78 24.63
CA VAL A 25 5.37 -26.54 25.10
C VAL A 25 6.41 -25.69 25.81
N GLU A 26 6.71 -24.54 25.25
CA GLU A 26 7.58 -23.53 25.83
C GLU A 26 6.77 -22.40 26.44
N GLN A 27 7.26 -21.84 27.56
CA GLN A 27 6.60 -20.71 28.20
C GLN A 27 7.15 -19.41 27.64
N GLN A 28 6.31 -18.70 26.90
CA GLN A 28 6.56 -17.35 26.46
C GLN A 28 6.12 -16.36 27.54
N VAL A 29 7.01 -15.45 27.94
CA VAL A 29 6.63 -14.30 28.77
C VAL A 29 6.03 -13.24 27.87
N LEU A 30 4.80 -12.81 28.17
CA LEU A 30 4.12 -11.75 27.44
C LEU A 30 4.41 -10.39 28.07
N PHE A 31 4.41 -10.33 29.40
CA PHE A 31 4.71 -9.10 30.14
C PHE A 31 5.19 -9.43 31.56
N THR A 32 6.07 -8.59 32.11
CA THR A 32 6.55 -8.70 33.49
C THR A 32 6.14 -7.46 34.28
N ILE A 33 5.47 -7.69 35.40
CA ILE A 33 5.05 -6.70 36.38
C ILE A 33 6.12 -6.64 37.48
N TYR A 34 6.64 -5.45 37.75
CA TYR A 34 7.81 -5.27 38.61
C TYR A 34 7.52 -4.62 39.95
N SER A 35 6.37 -3.96 40.13
CA SER A 35 6.02 -3.36 41.42
C SER A 35 4.53 -3.48 41.75
N LYS A 36 4.24 -3.38 43.04
CA LYS A 36 2.88 -3.36 43.57
C LYS A 36 2.09 -2.18 43.03
N LYS A 37 2.71 -1.02 42.84
CA LYS A 37 2.07 0.15 42.22
C LYS A 37 1.64 -0.12 40.77
N GLU A 38 2.47 -0.78 39.98
CA GLU A 38 2.11 -1.18 38.61
C GLU A 38 0.98 -2.20 38.61
N ALA A 39 1.04 -3.21 39.50
CA ALA A 39 -0.04 -4.17 39.65
C ALA A 39 -1.37 -3.52 40.05
N LEU A 40 -1.35 -2.54 40.95
CA LEU A 40 -2.55 -1.82 41.37
C LEU A 40 -3.13 -0.95 40.25
N GLU A 41 -2.28 -0.36 39.39
CA GLU A 41 -2.73 0.34 38.18
C GLU A 41 -3.45 -0.62 37.23
N ILE A 42 -2.87 -1.79 36.96
CA ILE A 42 -3.48 -2.83 36.10
C ILE A 42 -4.83 -3.28 36.66
N LEU A 43 -4.96 -3.38 37.98
CA LEU A 43 -6.21 -3.74 38.67
C LEU A 43 -7.22 -2.59 38.80
N GLY A 44 -6.93 -1.41 38.24
CA GLY A 44 -7.85 -0.27 38.24
C GLY A 44 -7.94 0.46 39.58
N ARG A 45 -6.96 0.25 40.46
CA ARG A 45 -6.83 0.93 41.75
C ARG A 45 -5.90 2.14 41.70
N GLY A 46 -5.43 2.49 40.51
CA GLY A 46 -4.68 3.71 40.19
C GLY A 46 -5.53 4.66 39.36
N GLN A 47 -5.12 4.98 38.12
CA GLN A 47 -5.96 5.77 37.22
C GLN A 47 -7.11 4.94 36.63
N PRO A 48 -8.32 5.50 36.46
CA PRO A 48 -9.47 4.76 35.92
C PRO A 48 -9.25 4.17 34.51
N ALA A 49 -8.38 4.78 33.69
CA ALA A 49 -8.09 4.31 32.33
C ALA A 49 -7.00 3.22 32.26
N GLY A 50 -6.20 3.05 33.34
CA GLY A 50 -5.04 2.16 33.38
C GLY A 50 -5.31 0.73 32.93
N PRO A 51 -6.35 0.03 33.43
CA PRO A 51 -6.65 -1.34 33.02
C PRO A 51 -6.96 -1.46 31.53
N ALA A 52 -7.81 -0.58 31.01
CA ALA A 52 -8.24 -0.62 29.61
C ALA A 52 -7.07 -0.35 28.65
N GLU A 53 -6.16 0.56 29.02
CA GLU A 53 -4.94 0.84 28.26
C GLU A 53 -3.97 -0.33 28.28
N PHE A 54 -3.71 -0.91 29.46
CA PHE A 54 -2.83 -2.07 29.63
C PHE A 54 -3.32 -3.27 28.82
N GLN A 55 -4.59 -3.63 28.99
CA GLN A 55 -5.20 -4.80 28.34
C GLN A 55 -5.16 -4.66 26.82
N ARG A 56 -5.55 -3.48 26.31
CA ARG A 56 -5.52 -3.20 24.86
C ARG A 56 -4.11 -3.29 24.30
N ALA A 57 -3.12 -2.69 24.97
CA ALA A 57 -1.74 -2.71 24.51
C ALA A 57 -1.15 -4.14 24.54
N LEU A 58 -1.41 -4.91 25.60
CA LEU A 58 -0.89 -6.28 25.72
C LEU A 58 -1.55 -7.24 24.71
N GLU A 59 -2.85 -7.08 24.45
CA GLU A 59 -3.57 -7.82 23.41
C GLU A 59 -3.08 -7.46 22.00
N ALA A 60 -2.89 -6.17 21.72
CA ALA A 60 -2.38 -5.70 20.43
C ALA A 60 -0.99 -6.29 20.14
N GLN A 61 -0.10 -6.35 21.14
CA GLN A 61 1.22 -6.97 21.00
C GLN A 61 1.16 -8.50 20.81
N ASN A 62 0.05 -9.15 21.18
CA ASN A 62 -0.11 -10.61 21.21
C ASN A 62 -1.46 -11.08 20.63
N PRO A 63 -1.76 -10.80 19.35
CA PRO A 63 -3.09 -11.01 18.74
C PRO A 63 -3.49 -12.50 18.64
N GLY A 64 -2.52 -13.42 18.75
CA GLY A 64 -2.72 -14.86 18.78
C GLY A 64 -3.09 -15.42 20.16
N VAL A 65 -2.94 -14.65 21.23
CA VAL A 65 -3.11 -15.12 22.61
C VAL A 65 -4.52 -14.75 23.12
N ARG A 66 -5.18 -15.71 23.77
CA ARG A 66 -6.44 -15.45 24.49
C ARG A 66 -6.16 -15.10 25.94
N PHE A 67 -6.69 -13.97 26.37
CA PHE A 67 -6.66 -13.50 27.76
C PHE A 67 -8.02 -13.76 28.41
N ASP A 68 -7.97 -14.20 29.66
CA ASP A 68 -9.12 -14.29 30.56
C ASP A 68 -8.83 -13.28 31.67
N TRP A 69 -9.23 -12.03 31.44
CA TRP A 69 -8.81 -10.90 32.27
C TRP A 69 -9.29 -11.04 33.71
N ASP A 70 -10.49 -11.56 33.93
CA ASP A 70 -10.98 -11.85 35.29
C ASP A 70 -10.03 -12.79 36.05
N LYS A 71 -9.52 -13.84 35.38
CA LYS A 71 -8.53 -14.75 35.99
C LYS A 71 -7.14 -14.14 36.13
N VAL A 72 -6.71 -13.35 35.14
CA VAL A 72 -5.41 -12.67 35.19
C VAL A 72 -5.41 -11.67 36.35
N ASP A 73 -6.43 -10.85 36.46
CA ASP A 73 -6.60 -9.83 37.50
C ASP A 73 -6.72 -10.47 38.88
N ALA A 74 -7.53 -11.53 39.02
CA ALA A 74 -7.60 -12.28 40.27
C ALA A 74 -6.23 -12.85 40.69
N ALA A 75 -5.46 -13.37 39.74
CA ALA A 75 -4.14 -13.92 40.02
C ALA A 75 -3.09 -12.84 40.35
N ILE A 76 -3.14 -11.66 39.71
CA ILE A 76 -2.32 -10.50 40.08
C ILE A 76 -2.66 -10.08 41.51
N ALA A 77 -3.95 -9.93 41.83
CA ALA A 77 -4.41 -9.52 43.15
C ALA A 77 -3.97 -10.47 44.28
N GLN A 78 -4.00 -11.79 44.01
CA GLN A 78 -3.57 -12.82 44.97
C GLN A 78 -2.06 -12.82 45.24
N ASN A 79 -1.24 -12.24 44.36
CA ASN A 79 0.22 -12.26 44.47
C ASN A 79 0.83 -10.86 44.67
N LEU A 80 0.03 -9.88 45.14
CA LEU A 80 0.51 -8.51 45.39
C LEU A 80 1.63 -8.44 46.43
N ASP A 81 1.62 -9.36 47.39
CA ASP A 81 2.63 -9.50 48.45
C ASP A 81 4.01 -9.93 47.92
N ALA A 82 4.05 -10.55 46.73
CA ALA A 82 5.28 -10.96 46.08
C ALA A 82 6.03 -9.78 45.43
N LEU A 83 5.36 -8.65 45.19
CA LEU A 83 5.92 -7.52 44.47
C LEU A 83 6.52 -6.47 45.43
N PRO A 84 7.63 -5.83 45.05
CA PRO A 84 8.15 -4.70 45.81
C PRO A 84 7.24 -3.47 45.68
N GLU A 85 7.30 -2.56 46.66
CA GLU A 85 6.49 -1.33 46.68
C GLU A 85 6.84 -0.36 45.53
N THR A 86 8.12 -0.29 45.16
CA THR A 86 8.63 0.60 44.10
C THR A 86 9.59 -0.16 43.18
N TYR A 87 9.78 0.39 41.98
CA TYR A 87 10.70 -0.14 40.99
C TYR A 87 11.20 0.99 40.08
N ASP A 88 12.47 0.93 39.65
CA ASP A 88 13.04 1.92 38.73
C ASP A 88 12.74 1.53 37.27
N TYR A 89 11.58 1.97 36.78
CA TYR A 89 11.17 1.73 35.41
C TYR A 89 12.00 2.50 34.38
N VAL A 90 12.48 3.69 34.71
CA VAL A 90 13.31 4.49 33.79
C VAL A 90 14.67 3.84 33.59
N GLY A 91 15.34 3.43 34.68
CA GLY A 91 16.56 2.65 34.61
C GLY A 91 16.36 1.37 33.82
N THR A 92 15.40 0.54 34.25
CA THR A 92 15.28 -0.83 33.74
C THR A 92 14.64 -0.95 32.36
N ARG A 93 13.59 -0.18 32.06
CA ARG A 93 12.89 -0.27 30.77
C ARG A 93 13.54 0.61 29.72
N LEU A 94 13.92 1.85 30.05
CA LEU A 94 14.43 2.81 29.04
C LEU A 94 15.94 2.80 28.89
N ARG A 95 16.70 2.77 30.00
CA ARG A 95 18.17 2.96 29.95
C ARG A 95 18.95 1.66 29.77
N ASP A 96 18.50 0.57 30.39
CA ASP A 96 19.22 -0.70 30.42
C ASP A 96 19.30 -1.41 29.06
N GLY A 97 18.37 -1.15 28.14
CA GLY A 97 18.44 -1.68 26.76
C GLY A 97 19.31 -0.82 25.83
N PHE A 98 18.98 0.47 25.72
CA PHE A 98 19.56 1.32 24.67
C PHE A 98 21.06 1.58 24.85
N ARG A 99 21.54 1.83 26.07
CA ARG A 99 22.94 2.22 26.28
C ARG A 99 23.92 1.07 25.97
N PRO A 100 23.68 -0.19 26.40
CA PRO A 100 24.48 -1.32 25.96
C PRO A 100 24.48 -1.53 24.44
N ASP A 101 23.32 -1.41 23.78
CA ASP A 101 23.21 -1.60 22.33
C ASP A 101 23.98 -0.52 21.56
N LEU A 102 23.86 0.75 21.98
CA LEU A 102 24.66 1.84 21.41
C LEU A 102 26.16 1.58 21.57
N ARG A 103 26.62 1.12 22.74
CA ARG A 103 28.03 0.78 22.97
C ARG A 103 28.48 -0.40 22.09
N ARG A 104 27.63 -1.41 21.92
CA ARG A 104 27.90 -2.57 21.06
C ARG A 104 28.01 -2.15 19.61
N PHE A 105 27.09 -1.31 19.13
CA PHE A 105 27.10 -0.76 17.78
C PHE A 105 28.37 0.05 17.51
N ILE A 106 28.67 1.05 18.36
CA ILE A 106 29.88 1.88 18.23
C ILE A 106 31.14 1.00 18.19
N ARG A 107 31.27 0.04 19.11
CA ARG A 107 32.41 -0.88 19.14
C ARG A 107 32.54 -1.68 17.84
N ARG A 108 31.42 -2.21 17.32
CA ARG A 108 31.42 -2.99 16.07
C ARG A 108 31.82 -2.11 14.90
N LEU A 109 31.25 -0.93 14.76
CA LEU A 109 31.59 0.01 13.69
C LEU A 109 33.09 0.38 13.71
N MET A 110 33.64 0.72 14.88
CA MET A 110 35.07 1.05 15.03
C MET A 110 36.01 -0.11 14.68
N LEU A 111 35.60 -1.36 14.98
CA LEU A 111 36.41 -2.55 14.68
C LEU A 111 36.27 -3.00 13.21
N THR A 112 35.16 -2.65 12.56
CA THR A 112 34.89 -2.96 11.16
C THR A 112 35.50 -1.93 10.21
N ASP A 113 35.84 -0.72 10.68
CA ASP A 113 36.46 0.36 9.90
C ASP A 113 37.96 0.62 10.19
N PRO A 114 38.87 -0.37 10.19
CA PRO A 114 40.28 -0.08 9.98
C PRO A 114 40.46 0.33 8.51
N GLN A 115 40.52 1.64 8.27
CA GLN A 115 40.57 2.30 6.95
C GLN A 115 41.71 1.85 6.01
N TRP A 116 42.59 0.96 6.47
CA TRP A 116 43.72 0.42 5.70
C TRP A 116 43.51 -1.02 5.19
N LEU A 117 42.36 -1.67 5.45
CA LEU A 117 42.07 -3.02 4.96
C LEU A 117 40.99 -3.01 3.87
N SER A 118 41.27 -3.66 2.73
CA SER A 118 40.32 -3.77 1.62
C SER A 118 39.04 -4.54 1.99
N SER A 119 39.15 -5.56 2.84
CA SER A 119 38.00 -6.33 3.33
C SER A 119 37.06 -5.49 4.21
N SER A 120 37.62 -4.58 5.00
CA SER A 120 36.85 -3.65 5.84
C SER A 120 36.12 -2.63 4.98
N TRP A 121 36.79 -2.11 3.96
CA TRP A 121 36.15 -1.22 2.98
C TRP A 121 34.99 -1.91 2.26
N GLN A 122 35.17 -3.15 1.79
CA GLN A 122 34.11 -3.93 1.14
C GLN A 122 32.90 -4.11 2.05
N LEU A 123 33.12 -4.51 3.31
CA LEU A 123 32.03 -4.70 4.26
C LEU A 123 31.27 -3.40 4.59
N ILE A 124 31.98 -2.26 4.72
CA ILE A 124 31.32 -0.96 4.91
C ILE A 124 30.57 -0.53 3.65
N ASP A 125 31.11 -0.82 2.46
CA ASP A 125 30.48 -0.49 1.19
C ASP A 125 29.19 -1.31 0.96
N GLU A 126 29.21 -2.60 1.30
CA GLU A 126 28.04 -3.49 1.29
C GLU A 126 26.87 -2.95 2.11
N HIS A 127 27.15 -2.35 3.28
CA HIS A 127 26.14 -1.79 4.18
C HIS A 127 26.01 -0.26 4.11
N ARG A 128 26.58 0.39 3.08
CA ARG A 128 26.67 1.86 2.99
C ARG A 128 25.30 2.54 3.09
N LYS A 129 24.31 2.01 2.39
CA LYS A 129 22.95 2.58 2.33
C LYS A 129 22.27 2.53 3.70
N GLU A 130 22.37 1.41 4.39
CA GLU A 130 21.84 1.23 5.75
C GLU A 130 22.52 2.19 6.75
N LEU A 131 23.84 2.38 6.61
CA LEU A 131 24.60 3.33 7.43
C LEU A 131 24.21 4.79 7.15
N VAL A 132 23.94 5.15 5.90
CA VAL A 132 23.42 6.48 5.53
C VAL A 132 22.04 6.68 6.14
N PHE A 133 21.15 5.70 6.05
CA PHE A 133 19.82 5.76 6.66
C PHE A 133 19.92 5.96 8.18
N LEU A 134 20.79 5.19 8.84
CA LEU A 134 21.01 5.32 10.26
C LEU A 134 21.54 6.70 10.65
N ARG A 135 22.48 7.26 9.88
CA ARG A 135 22.96 8.63 10.09
C ARG A 135 21.80 9.61 9.98
N ASP A 136 21.03 9.53 8.89
CA ASP A 136 19.95 10.49 8.64
C ASP A 136 18.84 10.36 9.71
N LEU A 137 18.57 9.15 10.19
CA LEU A 137 17.67 8.89 11.33
C LEU A 137 18.20 9.50 12.63
N ILE A 138 19.51 9.38 12.90
CA ILE A 138 20.15 10.00 14.07
C ILE A 138 20.05 11.52 13.97
N ASP A 139 20.41 12.09 12.83
CA ASP A 139 20.38 13.55 12.60
C ASP A 139 18.96 14.09 12.77
N TRP A 140 17.97 13.41 12.20
CA TRP A 140 16.57 13.74 12.38
C TRP A 140 16.16 13.70 13.87
N ARG A 141 16.50 12.63 14.60
CA ARG A 141 16.19 12.51 16.04
C ARG A 141 16.89 13.56 16.90
N LEU A 142 18.13 13.93 16.58
CA LEU A 142 18.89 14.97 17.28
C LEU A 142 18.36 16.38 16.95
N GLY A 143 17.76 16.56 15.78
CA GLY A 143 17.13 17.80 15.35
C GLY A 143 15.74 18.07 15.95
N ILE A 144 15.11 17.08 16.59
CA ILE A 144 13.82 17.27 17.26
C ILE A 144 14.01 18.17 18.49
N GLU A 145 13.43 19.37 18.45
CA GLU A 145 13.40 20.28 19.59
C GLU A 145 12.65 19.68 20.78
N LYS A 146 12.99 20.14 21.99
CA LYS A 146 12.23 19.74 23.18
C LYS A 146 10.76 20.10 22.97
N PRO A 147 9.83 19.14 23.16
CA PRO A 147 8.41 19.43 23.01
C PRO A 147 8.00 20.54 23.97
N SER A 148 7.06 21.39 23.54
CA SER A 148 6.45 22.37 24.42
C SER A 148 5.83 21.67 25.63
N PRO A 149 5.64 22.34 26.79
CA PRO A 149 5.05 21.70 27.97
C PRO A 149 3.71 21.00 27.68
N ALA A 150 2.87 21.59 26.82
CA ALA A 150 1.61 21.00 26.40
C ALA A 150 1.79 19.75 25.52
N ALA A 151 2.78 19.76 24.61
CA ALA A 151 3.11 18.58 23.81
C ALA A 151 3.76 17.47 24.67
N ALA A 152 4.58 17.85 25.65
CA ALA A 152 5.22 16.93 26.58
C ALA A 152 4.20 16.18 27.45
N GLU A 153 3.10 16.82 27.83
CA GLU A 153 1.99 16.18 28.55
C GLU A 153 1.26 15.15 27.67
N TRP A 154 1.01 15.48 26.40
CA TRP A 154 0.38 14.54 25.45
C TRP A 154 1.29 13.38 25.03
N MET A 155 2.61 13.63 24.98
CA MET A 155 3.63 12.64 24.67
C MET A 155 4.10 11.86 25.92
N ALA A 156 3.63 12.23 27.11
CA ALA A 156 4.00 11.53 28.34
C ALA A 156 3.49 10.09 28.27
N ASP A 157 4.40 9.15 28.46
CA ASP A 157 4.02 7.77 28.73
C ASP A 157 3.45 7.69 30.16
N ASN A 158 2.78 6.58 30.49
CA ASN A 158 2.36 6.36 31.86
C ASN A 158 3.58 6.20 32.79
N PRO A 159 3.41 6.31 34.13
CA PRO A 159 4.52 6.20 35.08
C PRO A 159 5.30 4.87 35.04
N PHE A 160 4.78 3.88 34.32
CA PHE A 160 5.36 2.54 34.17
C PHE A 160 6.00 2.32 32.80
N HIS A 161 5.89 3.25 31.86
CA HIS A 161 6.40 3.16 30.49
C HIS A 161 5.87 1.98 29.68
N TRP A 162 4.57 1.71 29.76
CA TRP A 162 3.96 0.58 29.03
C TRP A 162 4.05 0.72 27.52
N ARG A 163 3.94 1.94 26.97
CA ARG A 163 4.02 2.14 25.51
C ARG A 163 5.39 1.69 25.01
N TYR A 164 6.46 2.10 25.69
CA TYR A 164 7.81 1.64 25.36
C TYR A 164 8.00 0.12 25.56
N ALA A 165 7.49 -0.43 26.67
CA ALA A 165 7.63 -1.85 26.98
C ALA A 165 6.93 -2.77 25.97
N MET A 166 5.86 -2.28 25.33
CA MET A 166 5.00 -3.07 24.44
C MET A 166 5.17 -2.73 22.94
N SER A 167 5.84 -1.63 22.58
CA SER A 167 6.01 -1.17 21.19
C SER A 167 7.06 -1.92 20.37
N SER A 168 7.74 -2.93 20.93
CA SER A 168 8.99 -3.49 20.41
C SER A 168 8.90 -4.34 19.12
N ARG A 169 7.72 -4.50 18.52
CA ARG A 169 7.52 -5.41 17.36
C ARG A 169 7.10 -4.71 16.07
N GLU A 170 6.74 -3.44 16.13
CA GLU A 170 6.26 -2.70 14.96
C GLU A 170 7.28 -1.65 14.54
N VAL A 171 7.35 -1.40 13.23
CA VAL A 171 8.10 -0.26 12.71
C VAL A 171 7.37 1.01 13.15
N PRO A 172 8.03 1.94 13.86
CA PRO A 172 7.43 3.23 14.19
C PRO A 172 6.99 3.97 12.91
N SER A 173 5.78 4.53 12.91
CA SER A 173 5.20 5.17 11.72
C SER A 173 6.08 6.28 11.16
N ASP A 174 6.76 7.02 12.04
CA ASP A 174 7.69 8.08 11.70
C ASP A 174 8.98 7.54 11.05
N ALA A 175 9.46 6.35 11.44
CA ALA A 175 10.57 5.68 10.76
C ALA A 175 10.16 5.11 9.39
N GLU A 176 8.92 4.62 9.24
CA GLU A 176 8.38 4.21 7.95
C GLU A 176 8.24 5.40 7.00
N ASP A 177 7.63 6.50 7.44
CA ASP A 177 7.48 7.71 6.62
C ASP A 177 8.83 8.26 6.17
N PHE A 178 9.84 8.20 7.05
CA PHE A 178 11.21 8.56 6.70
C PHE A 178 11.80 7.64 5.63
N ALA A 179 11.59 6.32 5.72
CA ALA A 179 12.01 5.37 4.69
C ALA A 179 11.32 5.61 3.34
N ARG A 180 10.04 6.02 3.36
CA ARG A 180 9.23 6.31 2.15
C ARG A 180 9.70 7.54 1.39
N ASP A 181 10.45 8.46 2.00
CA ASP A 181 11.00 9.59 1.26
C ASP A 181 12.07 9.17 0.24
N TYR A 182 12.80 8.06 0.49
CA TYR A 182 13.72 7.51 -0.50
C TYR A 182 12.99 6.88 -1.70
N GLU A 183 11.78 6.34 -1.53
CA GLU A 183 10.97 5.80 -2.63
C GLU A 183 10.74 6.84 -3.74
N LYS A 184 10.70 8.13 -3.39
CA LYS A 184 10.42 9.23 -4.33
C LYS A 184 11.63 9.63 -5.19
N GLY A 185 12.84 9.13 -4.92
CA GLY A 185 14.05 9.62 -5.60
C GLY A 185 15.25 8.66 -5.68
N ASP A 186 15.30 7.62 -4.85
CA ASP A 186 16.39 6.64 -4.80
C ASP A 186 15.84 5.25 -4.40
N LEU A 187 15.39 4.50 -5.42
CA LEU A 187 14.84 3.13 -5.25
C LEU A 187 15.87 2.16 -4.64
N ASP A 188 17.15 2.41 -4.91
CA ASP A 188 18.28 1.62 -4.46
C ASP A 188 18.49 1.75 -2.95
N MET A 189 18.35 2.98 -2.45
CA MET A 189 18.34 3.28 -1.02
C MET A 189 17.07 2.77 -0.35
N ALA A 190 15.90 2.99 -0.96
CA ALA A 190 14.63 2.51 -0.44
C ALA A 190 14.62 0.98 -0.26
N GLU A 191 15.15 0.23 -1.22
CA GLU A 191 15.26 -1.23 -1.15
C GLU A 191 16.12 -1.68 0.03
N ALA A 192 17.29 -1.08 0.21
CA ALA A 192 18.18 -1.41 1.33
C ALA A 192 17.51 -1.13 2.67
N VAL A 193 16.85 0.02 2.82
CA VAL A 193 16.16 0.41 4.05
C VAL A 193 14.99 -0.52 4.35
N PHE A 194 14.09 -0.76 3.39
CA PHE A 194 12.96 -1.67 3.61
C PHE A 194 13.42 -3.11 3.82
N GLY A 195 14.51 -3.54 3.17
CA GLY A 195 15.17 -4.83 3.41
C GLY A 195 15.57 -4.96 4.88
N MET A 196 16.39 -4.03 5.37
CA MET A 196 16.82 -3.97 6.77
C MET A 196 15.63 -3.91 7.75
N LEU A 197 14.60 -3.12 7.46
CA LEU A 197 13.40 -3.04 8.31
C LEU A 197 12.66 -4.38 8.37
N THR A 198 12.50 -5.10 7.25
CA THR A 198 11.84 -6.41 7.25
C THR A 198 12.65 -7.51 7.96
N GLU A 199 13.96 -7.33 8.07
CA GLU A 199 14.85 -8.21 8.85
C GLU A 199 14.87 -7.87 10.34
N THR A 200 14.64 -6.59 10.68
CA THR A 200 14.66 -6.09 12.06
C THR A 200 13.33 -6.27 12.75
N PHE A 201 12.22 -6.10 12.03
CA PHE A 201 10.85 -6.10 12.58
C PHE A 201 10.06 -7.31 12.08
N ASP A 202 9.95 -8.32 12.96
CA ASP A 202 9.20 -9.54 12.68
C ASP A 202 7.73 -9.23 12.33
N GLY A 203 7.32 -9.69 11.14
CA GLY A 203 5.93 -9.53 10.70
C GLY A 203 5.62 -8.19 10.03
N TYR A 204 6.63 -7.37 9.71
CA TYR A 204 6.45 -6.12 8.98
C TYR A 204 5.99 -6.36 7.53
N ALA A 205 4.68 -6.52 7.35
CA ALA A 205 4.05 -6.85 6.08
C ALA A 205 4.17 -5.72 5.04
N GLU A 206 4.06 -4.46 5.47
CA GLU A 206 4.10 -3.30 4.58
C GLU A 206 5.49 -3.13 3.92
N GLY A 207 6.57 -3.46 4.63
CA GLY A 207 7.92 -3.46 4.04
C GLY A 207 8.04 -4.38 2.82
N TYR A 208 7.39 -5.55 2.85
CA TYR A 208 7.33 -6.44 1.68
C TYR A 208 6.46 -5.88 0.54
N ASN A 209 5.46 -5.05 0.83
CA ASN A 209 4.71 -4.33 -0.19
C ASN A 209 5.62 -3.31 -0.91
N PHE A 210 6.38 -2.50 -0.17
CA PHE A 210 7.32 -1.54 -0.76
C PHE A 210 8.44 -2.23 -1.56
N LEU A 211 9.04 -3.29 -1.03
CA LEU A 211 10.03 -4.08 -1.77
C LEU A 211 9.45 -4.69 -3.06
N GLY A 212 8.17 -5.08 -3.05
CA GLY A 212 7.46 -5.54 -4.23
C GLY A 212 7.26 -4.45 -5.27
N LEU A 213 6.91 -3.23 -4.84
CA LEU A 213 6.76 -2.06 -5.73
C LEU A 213 8.10 -1.67 -6.36
N ILE A 214 9.19 -1.65 -5.58
CA ILE A 214 10.54 -1.37 -6.10
C ILE A 214 10.95 -2.40 -7.16
N ALA A 215 10.72 -3.69 -6.90
CA ALA A 215 10.98 -4.74 -7.87
C ALA A 215 10.09 -4.62 -9.12
N PHE A 216 8.83 -4.22 -8.95
CA PHE A 216 7.88 -3.97 -10.04
C PHE A 216 8.35 -2.81 -10.93
N ASP A 217 8.80 -1.70 -10.34
CA ASP A 217 9.31 -0.52 -11.06
C ASP A 217 10.60 -0.82 -11.85
N ARG A 218 11.39 -1.79 -11.39
CA ARG A 218 12.55 -2.34 -12.11
C ARG A 218 12.19 -3.42 -13.13
N GLU A 219 10.90 -3.70 -13.33
CA GLU A 219 10.38 -4.76 -14.19
C GLU A 219 10.85 -6.18 -13.82
N ASP A 220 11.34 -6.41 -12.59
CA ASP A 220 11.64 -7.73 -12.04
C ASP A 220 10.36 -8.34 -11.45
N TYR A 221 9.46 -8.75 -12.35
CA TYR A 221 8.16 -9.30 -11.97
C TYR A 221 8.25 -10.58 -11.12
N PRO A 222 9.18 -11.53 -11.38
CA PRO A 222 9.36 -12.69 -10.50
C PRO A 222 9.67 -12.30 -9.04
N LEU A 223 10.58 -11.34 -8.83
CA LEU A 223 10.91 -10.85 -7.49
C LEU A 223 9.72 -10.11 -6.87
N ALA A 224 9.06 -9.23 -7.63
CA ALA A 224 7.87 -8.50 -7.18
C ALA A 224 6.75 -9.45 -6.71
N ILE A 225 6.45 -10.50 -7.49
CA ILE A 225 5.49 -11.55 -7.12
C ILE A 225 5.86 -12.20 -5.79
N ALA A 226 7.13 -12.59 -5.61
CA ALA A 226 7.58 -13.22 -4.37
C ALA A 226 7.43 -12.28 -3.15
N ARG A 227 7.74 -10.99 -3.32
CA ARG A 227 7.59 -9.97 -2.27
C ARG A 227 6.12 -9.71 -1.93
N PHE A 228 5.25 -9.55 -2.93
CA PHE A 228 3.81 -9.38 -2.68
C PHE A 228 3.17 -10.62 -2.06
N GLN A 229 3.57 -11.83 -2.45
CA GLN A 229 3.08 -13.05 -1.80
C GLN A 229 3.48 -13.09 -0.32
N LYS A 230 4.72 -12.71 0.02
CA LYS A 230 5.15 -12.61 1.41
C LYS A 230 4.38 -11.54 2.19
N CYS A 231 4.11 -10.39 1.57
CA CYS A 231 3.25 -9.35 2.13
C CYS A 231 1.83 -9.89 2.45
N ILE A 232 1.21 -10.61 1.50
CA ILE A 232 -0.11 -11.25 1.66
C ILE A 232 -0.08 -12.26 2.80
N ASP A 233 0.95 -13.11 2.88
CA ASP A 233 1.07 -14.15 3.91
C ASP A 233 1.20 -13.56 5.32
N LEU A 234 1.93 -12.45 5.46
CA LEU A 234 2.06 -11.73 6.73
C LEU A 234 0.79 -10.92 7.03
N GLY A 235 0.30 -10.14 6.08
CA GLY A 235 -0.90 -9.31 6.22
C GLY A 235 -2.14 -10.13 6.58
N ARG A 236 -2.31 -11.33 5.99
CA ARG A 236 -3.42 -12.23 6.32
C ARG A 236 -3.42 -12.65 7.80
N LYS A 237 -2.24 -12.76 8.43
CA LYS A 237 -2.12 -13.08 9.87
C LYS A 237 -2.46 -11.89 10.77
N LEU A 238 -2.30 -10.67 10.25
CA LEU A 238 -2.63 -9.42 10.94
C LEU A 238 -4.12 -9.08 10.84
N LEU A 239 -4.87 -9.71 9.94
CA LEU A 239 -6.29 -9.43 9.78
C LEU A 239 -7.06 -9.64 11.11
N PRO A 240 -7.74 -8.60 11.60
CA PRO A 240 -8.52 -8.68 12.82
C PRO A 240 -9.73 -9.61 12.62
N LYS A 241 -9.99 -10.45 13.62
CA LYS A 241 -11.06 -11.48 13.57
C LYS A 241 -12.47 -10.90 13.47
N ARG A 242 -12.66 -9.62 13.78
CA ARG A 242 -13.97 -8.96 13.90
C ARG A 242 -13.94 -7.52 13.37
N VAL A 243 -13.50 -7.33 12.13
CA VAL A 243 -13.69 -6.05 11.43
C VAL A 243 -14.71 -6.24 10.32
N ALA A 244 -15.74 -5.39 10.36
CA ALA A 244 -16.72 -5.32 9.30
C ALA A 244 -16.02 -4.96 7.98
N LYS A 245 -16.39 -5.66 6.90
CA LYS A 245 -15.62 -5.63 5.65
C LYS A 245 -15.59 -4.24 4.98
N ASP A 246 -16.59 -3.42 5.26
CA ASP A 246 -16.68 -2.01 4.87
C ASP A 246 -15.61 -1.11 5.52
N ARG A 247 -14.98 -1.54 6.62
CA ARG A 247 -13.93 -0.79 7.32
C ARG A 247 -12.52 -1.15 6.94
N TRP A 248 -12.30 -2.13 6.05
CA TRP A 248 -10.96 -2.61 5.74
C TRP A 248 -10.07 -1.46 5.23
N TRP A 249 -10.54 -0.62 4.29
CA TRP A 249 -9.75 0.50 3.80
C TRP A 249 -9.41 1.58 4.84
N SER A 250 -10.24 1.71 5.87
CA SER A 250 -10.06 2.65 6.97
C SER A 250 -9.22 2.09 8.11
N ASP A 251 -8.98 0.77 8.14
CA ASP A 251 -8.22 0.09 9.19
C ASP A 251 -6.82 -0.24 8.69
N ASP A 252 -5.81 0.44 9.27
CA ASP A 252 -4.40 0.31 8.92
C ASP A 252 -3.91 -1.14 9.02
N ALA A 253 -4.44 -1.95 9.95
CA ALA A 253 -4.02 -3.33 10.12
C ALA A 253 -4.38 -4.24 8.94
N THR A 254 -5.39 -3.86 8.14
CA THR A 254 -5.83 -4.66 6.99
C THR A 254 -5.21 -4.23 5.65
N ARG A 255 -4.62 -3.03 5.60
CA ARG A 255 -4.05 -2.45 4.39
C ARG A 255 -2.95 -3.29 3.74
N PRO A 256 -1.99 -3.88 4.49
CA PRO A 256 -0.92 -4.66 3.85
C PRO A 256 -1.47 -5.84 3.03
N TYR A 257 -2.47 -6.54 3.57
CA TYR A 257 -3.11 -7.67 2.87
C TYR A 257 -3.76 -7.24 1.56
N MET A 258 -4.55 -6.16 1.60
CA MET A 258 -5.24 -5.65 0.41
C MET A 258 -4.28 -5.06 -0.63
N ARG A 259 -3.29 -4.27 -0.19
CA ARG A 259 -2.25 -3.71 -1.07
C ARG A 259 -1.44 -4.81 -1.74
N GLY A 260 -1.05 -5.84 -0.98
CA GLY A 260 -0.39 -7.03 -1.51
C GLY A 260 -1.21 -7.71 -2.61
N LEU A 261 -2.51 -7.94 -2.41
CA LEU A 261 -3.39 -8.52 -3.44
C LEU A 261 -3.53 -7.62 -4.67
N ARG A 262 -3.78 -6.31 -4.51
CA ARG A 262 -3.88 -5.36 -5.63
C ARG A 262 -2.62 -5.36 -6.48
N ASN A 263 -1.47 -5.20 -5.82
CA ASN A 263 -0.20 -5.13 -6.51
C ASN A 263 0.21 -6.47 -7.12
N LEU A 264 -0.18 -7.60 -6.51
CA LEU A 264 0.01 -8.91 -7.12
C LEU A 264 -0.82 -9.09 -8.39
N ALA A 265 -2.09 -8.67 -8.40
CA ALA A 265 -2.94 -8.72 -9.60
C ALA A 265 -2.36 -7.86 -10.74
N LEU A 266 -1.91 -6.64 -10.42
CA LEU A 266 -1.22 -5.76 -11.35
C LEU A 266 0.05 -6.41 -11.90
N THR A 267 0.88 -6.98 -11.02
CA THR A 267 2.15 -7.61 -11.40
C THR A 267 1.93 -8.82 -12.30
N TYR A 268 0.94 -9.66 -12.01
CA TYR A 268 0.59 -10.78 -12.89
C TYR A 268 0.14 -10.31 -14.28
N ASN A 269 -0.62 -9.22 -14.38
CA ASN A 269 -0.98 -8.64 -15.67
C ASN A 269 0.25 -8.18 -16.46
N HIS A 270 1.18 -7.47 -15.82
CA HIS A 270 2.43 -7.03 -16.44
C HIS A 270 3.35 -8.19 -16.84
N ALA A 271 3.39 -9.25 -16.03
CA ALA A 271 4.15 -10.48 -16.31
C ALA A 271 3.49 -11.38 -17.38
N GLY A 272 2.33 -10.99 -17.93
CA GLY A 272 1.57 -11.81 -18.89
C GLY A 272 0.88 -13.05 -18.28
N GLN A 273 0.86 -13.17 -16.96
CA GLN A 273 0.24 -14.28 -16.21
C GLN A 273 -1.24 -13.97 -15.92
N HIS A 274 -2.02 -13.69 -16.97
CA HIS A 274 -3.38 -13.15 -16.85
C HIS A 274 -4.37 -14.06 -16.13
N GLU A 275 -4.25 -15.39 -16.24
CA GLU A 275 -5.11 -16.32 -15.51
C GLU A 275 -4.92 -16.19 -13.99
N LYS A 276 -3.67 -16.07 -13.53
CA LYS A 276 -3.38 -15.80 -12.11
C LYS A 276 -3.86 -14.42 -11.67
N ALA A 277 -3.80 -13.43 -12.54
CA ALA A 277 -4.38 -12.12 -12.26
C ALA A 277 -5.89 -12.23 -11.97
N LEU A 278 -6.63 -13.05 -12.74
CA LEU A 278 -8.05 -13.31 -12.51
C LEU A 278 -8.30 -14.01 -11.16
N GLU A 279 -7.48 -15.00 -10.80
CA GLU A 279 -7.58 -15.66 -9.48
C GLU A 279 -7.43 -14.65 -8.32
N VAL A 280 -6.48 -13.71 -8.45
CA VAL A 280 -6.29 -12.65 -7.44
C VAL A 280 -7.45 -11.65 -7.45
N CYS A 281 -8.04 -11.34 -8.61
CA CYS A 281 -9.25 -10.50 -8.69
C CYS A 281 -10.42 -11.14 -7.91
N ASP A 282 -10.59 -12.46 -8.01
CA ASP A 282 -11.63 -13.17 -7.27
C ASP A 282 -11.38 -13.15 -5.76
N LEU A 283 -10.10 -13.16 -5.33
CA LEU A 283 -9.74 -12.95 -3.93
C LEU A 283 -10.06 -11.54 -3.45
N LEU A 284 -9.73 -10.50 -4.24
CA LEU A 284 -10.03 -9.11 -3.93
C LEU A 284 -11.53 -8.88 -3.72
N GLU A 285 -12.39 -9.47 -4.56
CA GLU A 285 -13.84 -9.36 -4.40
C GLU A 285 -14.35 -10.14 -3.18
N ARG A 286 -14.01 -11.43 -3.10
CA ARG A 286 -14.58 -12.33 -2.09
C ARG A 286 -14.12 -11.99 -0.68
N GLU A 287 -12.83 -11.69 -0.53
CA GLU A 287 -12.23 -11.46 0.77
C GLU A 287 -12.30 -9.97 1.15
N CYS A 288 -11.92 -9.08 0.24
CA CYS A 288 -11.75 -7.64 0.53
C CYS A 288 -12.93 -6.75 0.11
N HIS A 289 -13.93 -7.26 -0.62
CA HIS A 289 -15.02 -6.46 -1.24
C HIS A 289 -14.50 -5.31 -2.11
N ASP A 290 -13.36 -5.53 -2.74
CA ASP A 290 -12.69 -4.54 -3.56
C ASP A 290 -13.03 -4.73 -5.04
N GLU A 291 -14.32 -4.63 -5.34
CA GLU A 291 -14.89 -4.83 -6.69
C GLU A 291 -14.30 -3.83 -7.70
N VAL A 292 -13.95 -2.62 -7.25
CA VAL A 292 -13.44 -1.58 -8.12
C VAL A 292 -12.05 -1.94 -8.66
N CYS A 293 -11.10 -2.28 -7.79
CA CYS A 293 -9.77 -2.67 -8.25
C CYS A 293 -9.77 -4.04 -8.94
N ALA A 294 -10.57 -4.98 -8.47
CA ALA A 294 -10.74 -6.27 -9.13
C ALA A 294 -11.26 -6.09 -10.57
N ALA A 295 -12.25 -5.24 -10.80
CA ALA A 295 -12.79 -4.97 -12.13
C ALA A 295 -11.74 -4.36 -13.08
N GLY A 296 -10.90 -3.43 -12.61
CA GLY A 296 -9.85 -2.83 -13.43
C GLY A 296 -8.76 -3.84 -13.83
N HIS A 297 -8.27 -4.65 -12.89
CA HIS A 297 -7.29 -5.69 -13.22
C HIS A 297 -7.89 -6.81 -14.08
N ARG A 298 -9.16 -7.17 -13.82
CA ARG A 298 -9.90 -8.17 -14.60
C ARG A 298 -10.16 -7.71 -16.03
N SER A 299 -10.52 -6.43 -16.24
CA SER A 299 -10.75 -5.90 -17.58
C SER A 299 -9.50 -6.03 -18.46
N ALA A 300 -8.33 -5.69 -17.91
CA ALA A 300 -7.02 -5.84 -18.55
C ALA A 300 -6.66 -7.31 -18.81
N ALA A 301 -6.86 -8.20 -17.84
CA ALA A 301 -6.57 -9.63 -17.96
C ALA A 301 -7.44 -10.29 -19.05
N CYS A 302 -8.76 -10.09 -19.00
CA CYS A 302 -9.71 -10.61 -20.00
C CYS A 302 -9.37 -10.10 -21.41
N LEU A 303 -9.06 -8.79 -21.55
CA LEU A 303 -8.67 -8.23 -22.85
C LEU A 303 -7.40 -8.91 -23.38
N SER A 304 -6.44 -9.20 -22.50
CA SER A 304 -5.18 -9.85 -22.86
C SER A 304 -5.29 -11.36 -23.07
N LEU A 305 -6.38 -11.98 -22.66
CA LEU A 305 -6.73 -13.36 -22.99
C LEU A 305 -7.61 -13.48 -24.25
N GLY A 306 -8.17 -12.37 -24.72
CA GLY A 306 -9.12 -12.38 -25.84
C GLY A 306 -10.57 -12.66 -25.42
N ASP A 307 -10.86 -12.66 -24.11
CA ASP A 307 -12.22 -12.64 -23.60
C ASP A 307 -12.79 -11.22 -23.67
N TRP A 308 -13.19 -10.83 -24.88
CA TRP A 308 -13.72 -9.49 -25.16
C TRP A 308 -14.99 -9.19 -24.37
N GLN A 309 -15.84 -10.19 -24.15
CA GLN A 309 -17.08 -10.02 -23.41
C GLN A 309 -16.82 -9.82 -21.92
N GLY A 310 -15.89 -10.58 -21.32
CA GLY A 310 -15.42 -10.37 -19.95
C GLY A 310 -14.78 -9.01 -19.77
N ALA A 311 -13.88 -8.62 -20.68
CA ALA A 311 -13.20 -7.34 -20.65
C ALA A 311 -14.19 -6.16 -20.68
N LEU A 312 -15.17 -6.23 -21.60
CA LEU A 312 -16.19 -5.20 -21.73
C LEU A 312 -17.07 -5.11 -20.47
N ARG A 313 -17.51 -6.24 -19.92
CA ARG A 313 -18.33 -6.26 -18.68
C ARG A 313 -17.58 -5.66 -17.50
N ALA A 314 -16.33 -6.07 -17.28
CA ALA A 314 -15.52 -5.58 -16.17
C ALA A 314 -15.23 -4.08 -16.31
N ALA A 315 -14.84 -3.61 -17.51
CA ALA A 315 -14.60 -2.20 -17.76
C ALA A 315 -15.87 -1.35 -17.52
N LEU A 316 -17.02 -1.79 -18.03
CA LEU A 316 -18.29 -1.08 -17.87
C LEU A 316 -18.83 -1.09 -16.42
N HIS A 317 -18.33 -1.97 -15.55
CA HIS A 317 -18.70 -1.94 -14.14
C HIS A 317 -18.19 -0.67 -13.44
N ILE A 318 -17.00 -0.17 -13.84
CA ILE A 318 -16.30 0.91 -13.14
C ILE A 318 -16.04 2.15 -13.99
N HIS A 319 -16.34 2.15 -15.29
CA HIS A 319 -15.95 3.25 -16.19
C HIS A 319 -16.52 4.64 -15.83
N ARG A 320 -17.57 4.72 -14.99
CA ARG A 320 -18.14 5.98 -14.50
C ARG A 320 -17.31 6.61 -13.38
N ILE A 321 -16.64 5.79 -12.58
CA ILE A 321 -15.76 6.23 -11.48
C ILE A 321 -14.28 6.20 -11.89
N ALA A 322 -13.93 5.37 -12.89
CA ALA A 322 -12.60 5.21 -13.45
C ALA A 322 -12.66 5.42 -14.98
N PRO A 323 -12.70 6.66 -15.49
CA PRO A 323 -12.94 6.93 -16.91
C PRO A 323 -11.94 6.31 -17.88
N HIS A 324 -10.71 6.02 -17.42
CA HIS A 324 -9.70 5.32 -18.23
C HIS A 324 -10.14 3.93 -18.68
N GLU A 325 -11.03 3.26 -17.93
CA GLU A 325 -11.61 1.97 -18.31
C GLU A 325 -12.49 2.05 -19.55
N SER A 326 -12.92 3.26 -19.93
CA SER A 326 -13.61 3.45 -21.20
C SER A 326 -12.71 3.16 -22.40
N LEU A 327 -11.37 3.23 -22.24
CA LEU A 327 -10.44 2.74 -23.26
C LEU A 327 -10.53 1.22 -23.40
N THR A 328 -10.49 0.48 -22.29
CA THR A 328 -10.62 -0.97 -22.28
C THR A 328 -11.96 -1.41 -22.87
N ALA A 329 -13.05 -0.74 -22.47
CA ALA A 329 -14.38 -0.96 -23.03
C ALA A 329 -14.41 -0.72 -24.55
N ALA A 330 -13.83 0.39 -25.02
CA ALA A 330 -13.78 0.71 -26.45
C ALA A 330 -13.02 -0.35 -27.27
N LEU A 331 -11.87 -0.82 -26.76
CA LEU A 331 -11.07 -1.86 -27.41
C LEU A 331 -11.86 -3.18 -27.49
N ALA A 332 -12.42 -3.64 -26.37
CA ALA A 332 -13.21 -4.87 -26.31
C ALA A 332 -14.44 -4.81 -27.23
N ALA A 333 -15.14 -3.67 -27.26
CA ALA A 333 -16.28 -3.43 -28.13
C ALA A 333 -15.95 -3.52 -29.61
N TYR A 334 -14.80 -2.97 -30.00
CA TYR A 334 -14.34 -3.04 -31.38
C TYR A 334 -14.13 -4.49 -31.81
N GLU A 335 -13.46 -5.29 -30.98
CA GLU A 335 -13.22 -6.72 -31.28
C GLU A 335 -14.51 -7.54 -31.31
N LEU A 336 -15.54 -7.14 -30.54
CA LEU A 336 -16.89 -7.69 -30.63
C LEU A 336 -17.69 -7.19 -31.85
N GLY A 337 -17.13 -6.30 -32.67
CA GLY A 337 -17.81 -5.71 -33.83
C GLY A 337 -18.84 -4.64 -33.49
N ARG A 338 -18.90 -4.18 -32.24
CA ARG A 338 -19.81 -3.13 -31.76
C ARG A 338 -19.20 -1.74 -32.00
N LEU A 339 -19.05 -1.38 -33.27
CA LEU A 339 -18.29 -0.20 -33.69
C LEU A 339 -18.86 1.13 -33.16
N ASP A 340 -20.18 1.25 -33.14
CA ASP A 340 -20.86 2.45 -32.64
C ASP A 340 -20.60 2.65 -31.14
N ASP A 341 -20.62 1.57 -30.36
CA ASP A 341 -20.29 1.65 -28.93
C ASP A 341 -18.79 1.88 -28.70
N ALA A 342 -17.93 1.22 -29.48
CA ALA A 342 -16.49 1.44 -29.44
C ALA A 342 -16.14 2.91 -29.66
N ARG A 343 -16.85 3.57 -30.58
CA ARG A 343 -16.71 5.02 -30.84
C ARG A 343 -17.12 5.85 -29.64
N ALA A 344 -18.32 5.63 -29.09
CA ALA A 344 -18.79 6.37 -27.91
C ALA A 344 -17.82 6.22 -26.72
N TRP A 345 -17.40 4.99 -26.40
CA TRP A 345 -16.49 4.73 -25.29
C TRP A 345 -15.10 5.32 -25.52
N PHE A 346 -14.61 5.33 -26.76
CA PHE A 346 -13.33 5.97 -27.09
C PHE A 346 -13.41 7.50 -26.96
N VAL A 347 -14.52 8.13 -27.36
CA VAL A 347 -14.74 9.57 -27.16
C VAL A 347 -14.76 9.89 -25.67
N HIS A 348 -15.52 9.13 -24.87
CA HIS A 348 -15.58 9.33 -23.42
C HIS A 348 -14.19 9.23 -22.78
N ALA A 349 -13.42 8.20 -23.14
CA ALA A 349 -12.04 8.05 -22.67
C ALA A 349 -11.15 9.23 -23.09
N MET A 350 -11.22 9.64 -24.34
CA MET A 350 -10.38 10.71 -24.89
C MET A 350 -10.66 12.07 -24.27
N MET A 351 -11.90 12.33 -23.82
CA MET A 351 -12.23 13.57 -23.10
C MET A 351 -11.77 13.53 -21.63
N ASN A 352 -11.77 12.36 -20.99
CA ASN A 352 -11.32 12.25 -19.60
C ASN A 352 -9.80 12.10 -19.47
N VAL A 353 -9.22 11.17 -20.22
CA VAL A 353 -7.80 10.76 -20.18
C VAL A 353 -7.14 10.86 -21.57
N PRO A 354 -7.01 12.09 -22.13
CA PRO A 354 -6.53 12.31 -23.48
C PRO A 354 -5.11 11.77 -23.72
N ARG A 355 -4.22 11.76 -22.73
CA ARG A 355 -2.85 11.26 -22.87
C ARG A 355 -2.82 9.74 -22.94
N SER A 356 -3.61 9.07 -22.11
CA SER A 356 -3.83 7.63 -22.19
C SER A 356 -4.40 7.22 -23.55
N ALA A 357 -5.41 7.95 -24.03
CA ALA A 357 -6.01 7.71 -25.35
C ALA A 357 -5.03 7.93 -26.50
N ALA A 358 -4.23 9.00 -26.47
CA ALA A 358 -3.19 9.30 -27.46
C ALA A 358 -2.19 8.15 -27.59
N ARG A 359 -1.73 7.61 -26.46
CA ARG A 359 -0.79 6.48 -26.43
C ARG A 359 -1.37 5.25 -27.14
N ARG A 360 -2.68 4.98 -27.01
CA ARG A 360 -3.36 3.84 -27.67
C ARG A 360 -3.39 3.92 -29.19
N VAL A 361 -3.32 5.14 -29.73
CA VAL A 361 -3.30 5.39 -31.17
C VAL A 361 -1.89 5.69 -31.69
N GLY A 362 -0.86 5.46 -30.88
CA GLY A 362 0.54 5.68 -31.27
C GLY A 362 0.92 7.15 -31.40
N ARG A 363 0.23 8.05 -30.70
CA ARG A 363 0.51 9.49 -30.69
C ARG A 363 1.27 9.87 -29.42
N ARG A 364 2.38 10.58 -29.60
CA ARG A 364 3.15 11.18 -28.50
C ARG A 364 2.66 12.61 -28.30
N LEU A 365 2.28 12.93 -27.07
CA LEU A 365 1.97 14.30 -26.64
C LEU A 365 3.20 14.92 -25.96
N PRO A 366 3.25 16.26 -25.81
CA PRO A 366 4.30 16.93 -25.03
C PRO A 366 4.36 16.43 -23.58
N GLU A 367 5.44 16.73 -22.87
CA GLU A 367 5.57 16.39 -21.44
C GLU A 367 4.34 16.84 -20.62
N PRO A 368 3.88 16.04 -19.64
CA PRO A 368 2.74 16.38 -18.80
C PRO A 368 3.02 17.63 -17.97
N ARG A 369 2.02 18.51 -17.89
CA ARG A 369 2.05 19.75 -17.11
C ARG A 369 1.03 19.66 -15.98
N GLY A 370 1.51 19.70 -14.74
CA GLY A 370 0.66 19.64 -13.56
C GLY A 370 0.22 18.22 -13.19
N SER A 371 -0.42 18.10 -12.04
CA SER A 371 -0.78 16.83 -11.40
C SER A 371 -1.70 15.96 -12.28
N ASP A 372 -2.76 16.54 -12.84
CA ASP A 372 -3.77 15.77 -13.58
C ASP A 372 -3.21 15.15 -14.86
N GLU A 373 -2.36 15.88 -15.57
CA GLU A 373 -1.71 15.37 -16.77
C GLU A 373 -0.67 14.29 -16.47
N VAL A 374 0.03 14.40 -15.33
CA VAL A 374 0.95 13.36 -14.84
C VAL A 374 0.17 12.10 -14.48
N SER A 375 -0.97 12.25 -13.78
CA SER A 375 -1.86 11.14 -13.43
C SER A 375 -2.40 10.42 -14.67
N ASP A 376 -2.92 11.14 -15.66
CA ASP A 376 -3.34 10.57 -16.95
C ASP A 376 -2.18 9.88 -17.68
N HIS A 377 -1.00 10.52 -17.75
CA HIS A 377 0.16 9.92 -18.38
C HIS A 377 0.54 8.58 -17.73
N ASN A 378 0.65 8.55 -16.41
CA ASN A 378 1.01 7.36 -15.64
C ASN A 378 -0.05 6.27 -15.76
N GLY A 379 -1.34 6.62 -15.69
CA GLY A 379 -2.44 5.68 -15.94
C GLY A 379 -2.34 5.05 -17.33
N GLY A 380 -1.98 5.85 -18.34
CA GLY A 380 -1.75 5.38 -19.71
C GLY A 380 -0.56 4.42 -19.83
N VAL A 381 0.53 4.65 -19.10
CA VAL A 381 1.71 3.76 -19.00
C VAL A 381 1.32 2.43 -18.35
N VAL A 382 0.70 2.48 -17.18
CA VAL A 382 0.27 1.29 -16.41
C VAL A 382 -0.68 0.43 -17.23
N LEU A 383 -1.75 1.02 -17.77
CA LEU A 383 -2.68 0.29 -18.61
C LEU A 383 -1.98 -0.31 -19.85
N HIS A 384 -0.87 0.26 -20.33
CA HIS A 384 -0.18 -0.27 -21.52
C HIS A 384 0.61 -1.51 -21.16
N GLY A 385 1.33 -1.47 -20.04
CA GLY A 385 2.05 -2.62 -19.51
C GLY A 385 1.14 -3.74 -19.00
N SER A 386 -0.11 -3.43 -18.63
CA SER A 386 -1.08 -4.43 -18.17
C SER A 386 -1.79 -5.22 -19.27
N ILE A 387 -1.70 -4.79 -20.55
CA ILE A 387 -2.36 -5.49 -21.67
C ILE A 387 -1.45 -5.96 -22.83
N PRO A 388 -0.26 -6.51 -22.57
CA PRO A 388 0.69 -6.87 -23.61
C PRO A 388 0.11 -7.91 -24.59
N GLY A 389 -0.67 -8.86 -24.07
CA GLY A 389 -1.33 -9.89 -24.88
C GLY A 389 -2.33 -9.33 -25.90
N PHE A 390 -3.04 -8.25 -25.57
CA PHE A 390 -3.92 -7.58 -26.52
C PHE A 390 -3.12 -6.96 -27.68
N PHE A 391 -2.07 -6.20 -27.36
CA PHE A 391 -1.27 -5.53 -28.38
C PHE A 391 -0.55 -6.50 -29.31
N ALA A 392 -0.12 -7.66 -28.81
CA ALA A 392 0.48 -8.71 -29.62
C ALA A 392 -0.50 -9.26 -30.69
N ARG A 393 -1.81 -9.23 -30.43
CA ARG A 393 -2.86 -9.75 -31.34
C ARG A 393 -3.64 -8.67 -32.06
N ARG A 394 -3.39 -7.39 -31.75
CA ARG A 394 -4.19 -6.28 -32.25
C ARG A 394 -4.10 -6.16 -33.76
N SER A 395 -5.26 -6.14 -34.41
CA SER A 395 -5.36 -6.00 -35.87
C SER A 395 -4.97 -4.60 -36.36
N ARG A 396 -4.42 -4.50 -37.58
CA ARG A 396 -4.17 -3.21 -38.26
C ARG A 396 -5.46 -2.42 -38.49
N SER A 397 -6.61 -3.08 -38.60
CA SER A 397 -7.91 -2.42 -38.72
C SER A 397 -8.31 -1.74 -37.41
N SER A 398 -8.11 -2.39 -36.26
CA SER A 398 -8.31 -1.80 -34.93
C SER A 398 -7.48 -0.53 -34.75
N SER A 399 -6.18 -0.61 -35.07
CA SER A 399 -5.29 0.56 -35.00
C SER A 399 -5.75 1.71 -35.89
N ARG A 400 -6.15 1.43 -37.14
CA ARG A 400 -6.65 2.44 -38.08
C ARG A 400 -7.96 3.06 -37.60
N PHE A 401 -8.88 2.28 -37.04
CA PHE A 401 -10.16 2.76 -36.53
C PHE A 401 -9.98 3.78 -35.41
N PHE A 402 -9.20 3.46 -34.37
CA PHE A 402 -9.00 4.41 -33.27
C PHE A 402 -8.17 5.62 -33.71
N ALA A 403 -7.21 5.43 -34.63
CA ALA A 403 -6.47 6.56 -35.20
C ALA A 403 -7.35 7.50 -36.03
N SER A 404 -8.35 6.99 -36.75
CA SER A 404 -9.31 7.84 -37.48
C SER A 404 -10.22 8.60 -36.53
N LEU A 405 -10.71 7.97 -35.45
CA LEU A 405 -11.49 8.67 -34.42
C LEU A 405 -10.66 9.76 -33.74
N TRP A 406 -9.38 9.49 -33.48
CA TRP A 406 -8.46 10.52 -32.99
C TRP A 406 -8.39 11.69 -33.98
N SER A 407 -8.22 11.48 -35.28
CA SER A 407 -8.21 12.60 -36.23
C SER A 407 -9.57 13.32 -36.30
N GLU A 408 -10.68 12.58 -36.32
CA GLU A 408 -12.04 13.10 -36.43
C GLU A 408 -12.39 14.08 -35.30
N PHE A 409 -12.03 13.75 -34.07
CA PHE A 409 -12.39 14.54 -32.89
C PHE A 409 -11.29 15.51 -32.44
N ALA A 410 -10.45 15.97 -33.36
CA ALA A 410 -9.42 16.98 -33.05
C ALA A 410 -10.03 18.26 -32.46
N GLY A 411 -11.13 18.76 -33.02
CA GLY A 411 -11.81 19.96 -32.54
C GLY A 411 -12.28 19.85 -31.09
N LEU A 412 -12.87 18.72 -30.69
CA LEU A 412 -13.31 18.49 -29.30
C LEU A 412 -12.14 18.46 -28.32
N ARG A 413 -11.00 17.88 -28.72
CA ARG A 413 -9.80 17.88 -27.88
C ARG A 413 -9.20 19.27 -27.71
N ASP A 414 -9.17 20.06 -28.79
CA ASP A 414 -8.67 21.43 -28.73
C ASP A 414 -9.61 22.31 -27.89
N GLU A 415 -10.92 22.10 -28.00
CA GLU A 415 -11.92 22.73 -27.15
C GLU A 415 -11.73 22.38 -25.67
N LEU A 416 -11.58 21.09 -25.34
CA LEU A 416 -11.31 20.64 -23.97
C LEU A 416 -10.01 21.26 -23.42
N ARG A 417 -8.95 21.30 -24.23
CA ARG A 417 -7.67 21.92 -23.83
C ARG A 417 -7.87 23.41 -23.54
N ALA A 418 -8.58 24.13 -24.40
CA ALA A 418 -8.86 25.55 -24.21
C ALA A 418 -9.72 25.79 -22.95
N ALA A 419 -10.71 24.94 -22.69
CA ALA A 419 -11.53 25.01 -21.48
C ALA A 419 -10.69 24.77 -20.21
N ARG A 420 -9.80 23.78 -20.21
CA ARG A 420 -8.87 23.52 -19.08
C ARG A 420 -7.92 24.69 -18.81
N VAL A 421 -7.38 25.32 -19.87
CA VAL A 421 -6.52 26.51 -19.72
C VAL A 421 -7.32 27.66 -19.10
N ARG A 422 -8.50 27.98 -19.62
CA ARG A 422 -9.36 29.04 -19.04
C ARG A 422 -9.75 28.76 -17.59
N CYS A 423 -10.10 27.51 -17.27
CA CYS A 423 -10.45 27.10 -15.92
C CYS A 423 -9.27 27.26 -14.94
N ALA A 424 -8.03 27.03 -15.39
CA ALA A 424 -6.83 27.24 -14.58
C ALA A 424 -6.46 28.73 -14.42
N GLU A 425 -6.80 29.56 -15.41
CA GLU A 425 -6.59 31.01 -15.38
C GLU A 425 -7.62 31.76 -14.53
N ASP A 426 -8.85 31.24 -14.41
CA ASP A 426 -9.90 31.81 -13.55
C ASP A 426 -9.63 31.55 -12.06
N ARG A 427 -8.79 32.40 -11.46
CA ARG A 427 -8.46 32.36 -10.04
C ARG A 427 -9.59 32.80 -9.11
N THR A 428 -10.61 33.50 -9.62
CA THR A 428 -11.70 34.02 -8.79
C THR A 428 -12.88 33.06 -8.73
N GLY A 429 -12.96 32.11 -9.66
CA GLY A 429 -14.04 31.12 -9.75
C GLY A 429 -15.39 31.74 -10.10
N GLN A 430 -15.38 32.97 -10.62
CA GLN A 430 -16.61 33.71 -10.95
C GLN A 430 -17.19 33.26 -12.30
N ASP A 431 -16.36 32.78 -13.23
CA ASP A 431 -16.81 32.25 -14.51
C ASP A 431 -16.73 30.72 -14.54
N ARG A 432 -17.83 30.08 -14.16
CA ARG A 432 -17.95 28.62 -14.18
C ARG A 432 -18.14 28.03 -15.58
N SER A 433 -18.26 28.83 -16.63
CA SER A 433 -18.56 28.32 -17.98
C SER A 433 -17.50 27.35 -18.51
N ALA A 434 -16.22 27.60 -18.19
CA ALA A 434 -15.13 26.71 -18.56
C ALA A 434 -15.20 25.37 -17.81
N PHE A 435 -15.47 25.41 -16.50
CA PHE A 435 -15.65 24.22 -15.67
C PHE A 435 -16.87 23.40 -16.12
N ASP A 436 -18.03 24.03 -16.29
CA ASP A 436 -19.26 23.35 -16.70
C ASP A 436 -19.11 22.72 -18.10
N ARG A 437 -18.33 23.37 -18.99
CA ARG A 437 -18.01 22.79 -20.30
C ARG A 437 -17.08 21.58 -20.20
N ILE A 438 -16.09 21.60 -19.31
CA ILE A 438 -15.23 20.42 -19.06
C ILE A 438 -16.09 19.27 -18.54
N GLU A 439 -16.95 19.54 -17.55
CA GLU A 439 -17.87 18.54 -16.99
C GLU A 439 -18.76 17.94 -18.08
N GLU A 440 -19.38 18.78 -18.93
CA GLU A 440 -20.20 18.29 -20.05
C GLU A 440 -19.40 17.38 -20.98
N LEU A 441 -18.25 17.84 -21.48
CA LEU A 441 -17.40 17.11 -22.43
C LEU A 441 -16.93 15.76 -21.86
N CYS A 442 -16.69 15.68 -20.56
CA CYS A 442 -16.23 14.48 -19.88
C CYS A 442 -17.35 13.48 -19.55
N THR A 443 -18.63 13.82 -19.73
CA THR A 443 -19.73 12.90 -19.42
C THR A 443 -19.91 11.79 -20.45
N LEU A 444 -20.39 10.63 -19.99
CA LEU A 444 -20.81 9.54 -20.88
C LEU A 444 -21.93 10.00 -21.83
N ALA A 445 -22.91 10.75 -21.32
CA ALA A 445 -24.05 11.23 -22.10
C ALA A 445 -23.61 12.10 -23.29
N PHE A 446 -22.57 12.93 -23.12
CA PHE A 446 -21.98 13.68 -24.21
C PHE A 446 -21.35 12.75 -25.27
N ALA A 447 -20.56 11.77 -24.83
CA ALA A 447 -19.90 10.83 -25.73
C ALA A 447 -20.90 9.95 -26.52
N GLU A 448 -22.04 9.59 -25.92
CA GLU A 448 -23.11 8.82 -26.57
C GLU A 448 -23.77 9.57 -27.75
N ARG A 449 -23.72 10.90 -27.78
CA ARG A 449 -24.18 11.70 -28.94
C ARG A 449 -23.37 11.37 -30.21
N TYR A 450 -22.16 10.84 -30.05
CA TYR A 450 -21.26 10.41 -31.12
C TYR A 450 -21.26 8.89 -31.32
N ARG A 451 -22.20 8.15 -30.71
CA ARG A 451 -22.31 6.69 -30.89
C ARG A 451 -22.47 6.32 -32.37
N THR A 452 -23.31 7.03 -33.11
CA THR A 452 -23.51 6.77 -34.53
C THR A 452 -22.64 7.68 -35.40
N ALA A 453 -21.91 7.08 -36.33
CA ALA A 453 -21.15 7.83 -37.32
C ALA A 453 -22.07 8.51 -38.36
N PRO A 454 -21.78 9.74 -38.81
CA PRO A 454 -22.47 10.29 -39.98
C PRO A 454 -22.27 9.36 -41.18
N ALA A 455 -23.32 9.20 -41.99
CA ALA A 455 -23.47 8.15 -43.00
C ALA A 455 -22.24 7.94 -43.92
N ALA A 456 -21.51 9.01 -44.24
CA ALA A 456 -20.33 8.99 -45.11
C ALA A 456 -19.13 8.16 -44.59
N SER A 457 -19.07 7.83 -43.30
CA SER A 457 -17.96 7.06 -42.70
C SER A 457 -18.20 5.54 -42.65
N ARG A 458 -19.45 5.08 -42.79
CA ARG A 458 -19.82 3.65 -42.76
C ARG A 458 -19.29 2.88 -43.97
N ASP A 459 -19.15 3.55 -45.11
CA ASP A 459 -18.66 2.96 -46.36
C ASP A 459 -17.15 2.65 -46.33
N ALA A 460 -16.36 3.47 -45.63
CA ALA A 460 -14.92 3.26 -45.49
C ALA A 460 -14.57 2.03 -44.63
N VAL A 461 -15.37 1.74 -43.59
CA VAL A 461 -15.16 0.58 -42.70
C VAL A 461 -15.60 -0.72 -43.36
N SER A 462 -16.69 -0.70 -44.12
CA SER A 462 -17.18 -1.85 -44.88
C SER A 462 -16.19 -2.27 -45.98
N ALA A 463 -15.49 -1.32 -46.60
CA ALA A 463 -14.44 -1.58 -47.57
C ALA A 463 -13.16 -2.20 -46.94
N ALA A 464 -12.85 -1.86 -45.69
CA ALA A 464 -11.66 -2.35 -44.99
C ALA A 464 -11.79 -3.77 -44.42
N ARG A 465 -13.02 -4.33 -44.31
CA ARG A 465 -13.26 -5.75 -43.95
C ARG A 465 -13.25 -6.69 -45.16
N ARG A 466 -13.34 -6.16 -46.39
CA ARG A 466 -13.29 -6.94 -47.64
C ARG A 466 -11.88 -7.07 -48.21
N ARG A 467 -10.86 -6.56 -47.52
CA ARG A 467 -9.43 -6.66 -47.83
C ARG A 467 -8.70 -7.13 -46.59
#